data_AF-A0A1R1XBU8-F1
#
_entry.id   AF-A0A1R1XBU8-F1
#
_cell.length_a   1.000
_cell.length_b   1.000
_cell.length_c   1.000
_cell.angle_alpha   90.00
_cell.angle_beta   90.00
_cell.angle_gamma   90.00
#
_symmetry.space_group_name_H-M   'P 1'
#
loop_
_entity.id
_entity.type
_entity.pdbx_description
1 polymer ?
#
loop_
_entity_poly.entity_id
_entity_poly.type
_entity_poly.pdbx_seq_one_letter_code
_entity_poly.pdbx_strand_id
1 'polypeptide(L)'
;MPGYTCIEEKADHARGGTGLLFAIKNNVGLEISDFKSAATWLSGIVSVHTTNGDKFELLVTNLHFPSEGIRKKRAISELLDNYKNFNKKFEKHILLGDYNMDTPTSKKFLIKLGTGFQHEKVTNSTGSRYNKNTVGRMIDHLYYAGLS
;
A
#
# COMPACT_ATOMS: atom_id res chain seq x y z
N MET A 1 -14.67 -3.21 -13.09
CA MET A 1 -13.72 -3.36 -14.22
C MET A 1 -13.85 -4.79 -14.75
N PRO A 2 -14.21 -5.02 -16.03
CA PRO A 2 -14.45 -6.38 -16.52
C PRO A 2 -13.24 -7.29 -16.32
N GLY A 3 -13.46 -8.48 -15.75
CA GLY A 3 -12.40 -9.44 -15.46
C GLY A 3 -11.60 -9.18 -14.18
N TYR A 4 -12.03 -8.25 -13.32
CA TYR A 4 -11.40 -7.94 -12.05
C TYR A 4 -12.42 -7.80 -10.92
N THR A 5 -12.07 -8.32 -9.75
CA THR A 5 -12.73 -8.02 -8.47
C THR A 5 -12.05 -6.80 -7.87
N CYS A 6 -12.83 -5.80 -7.49
CA CYS A 6 -12.34 -4.50 -7.06
C CYS A 6 -12.86 -4.13 -5.68
N ILE A 7 -12.02 -3.46 -4.90
CA ILE A 7 -12.41 -2.72 -3.70
C ILE A 7 -11.96 -1.27 -3.85
N GLU A 8 -12.78 -0.32 -3.42
CA GLU A 8 -12.51 1.11 -3.58
C GLU A 8 -12.90 1.91 -2.35
N GLU A 9 -12.12 2.95 -2.09
CA GLU A 9 -12.44 3.98 -1.09
C GLU A 9 -12.46 5.33 -1.79
N LYS A 10 -13.56 6.07 -1.63
CA LYS A 10 -13.75 7.39 -2.26
C LYS A 10 -13.97 8.43 -1.18
N ALA A 11 -13.14 9.47 -1.18
CA ALA A 11 -13.32 10.63 -0.32
C ALA A 11 -13.89 11.80 -1.12
N ASP A 12 -15.14 12.17 -0.85
CA ASP A 12 -15.78 13.34 -1.45
C ASP A 12 -15.05 14.63 -1.02
N HIS A 13 -14.29 15.19 -1.94
CA HIS A 13 -13.76 16.55 -1.81
C HIS A 13 -14.35 17.38 -2.95
N ALA A 14 -14.88 18.55 -2.63
CA ALA A 14 -15.70 19.39 -3.50
C ALA A 14 -15.03 19.87 -4.82
N ARG A 15 -13.79 19.46 -5.15
CA ARG A 15 -13.03 19.86 -6.35
C ARG A 15 -12.07 18.77 -6.83
N GLY A 16 -12.60 17.57 -7.10
CA GLY A 16 -11.81 16.41 -7.54
C GLY A 16 -11.45 15.53 -6.35
N GLY A 17 -12.28 14.51 -6.10
CA GLY A 17 -12.12 13.60 -4.97
C GLY A 17 -10.82 12.80 -5.02
N THR A 18 -10.32 12.42 -3.84
CA THR A 18 -9.28 11.39 -3.71
C THR A 18 -9.97 10.04 -3.70
N GLY A 19 -9.49 9.11 -4.50
CA GLY A 19 -10.01 7.74 -4.54
C GLY A 19 -8.85 6.74 -4.56
N LEU A 20 -9.01 5.65 -3.81
CA LEU A 20 -8.13 4.50 -3.85
C LEU A 20 -8.90 3.32 -4.43
N LEU A 21 -8.22 2.54 -5.26
CA LEU A 21 -8.75 1.34 -5.88
C LEU A 21 -7.73 0.23 -5.72
N PHE A 22 -8.20 -0.94 -5.33
CA PHE A 22 -7.48 -2.19 -5.51
C PHE A 22 -8.29 -3.12 -6.40
N ALA A 23 -7.62 -3.74 -7.36
CA ALA A 23 -8.24 -4.66 -8.30
C ALA A 23 -7.37 -5.91 -8.43
N ILE A 24 -7.99 -7.08 -8.27
CA ILE A 24 -7.38 -8.38 -8.53
C ILE A 24 -8.01 -8.97 -9.77
N LYS A 25 -7.18 -9.48 -10.67
CA LYS A 25 -7.64 -10.17 -11.89
C LYS A 25 -8.35 -11.45 -11.49
N ASN A 26 -9.52 -11.70 -12.07
CA ASN A 26 -10.28 -12.91 -11.78
C ASN A 26 -9.53 -14.15 -12.28
N ASN A 27 -9.75 -15.28 -11.60
CA ASN A 27 -9.26 -16.60 -12.00
C ASN A 27 -7.72 -16.73 -12.03
N VAL A 28 -7.01 -16.00 -11.15
CA VAL A 28 -5.54 -16.10 -11.01
C VAL A 28 -5.10 -16.75 -9.69
N GLY A 29 -6.01 -17.40 -8.97
CA GLY A 29 -5.73 -17.98 -7.65
C GLY A 29 -5.63 -16.95 -6.53
N LEU A 30 -6.14 -15.74 -6.75
CA LEU A 30 -6.20 -14.65 -5.78
C LEU A 30 -7.65 -14.18 -5.62
N GLU A 31 -8.06 -13.99 -4.38
CA GLU A 31 -9.35 -13.40 -4.01
C GLU A 31 -9.10 -12.20 -3.11
N ILE A 32 -9.91 -11.14 -3.26
CA ILE A 32 -9.80 -9.93 -2.44
C ILE A 32 -11.13 -9.64 -1.75
N SER A 33 -11.04 -9.25 -0.49
CA SER A 33 -12.15 -8.70 0.28
C SER A 33 -11.75 -7.41 0.97
N ASP A 34 -12.73 -6.54 1.18
CA ASP A 34 -12.55 -5.35 2.00
C ASP A 34 -12.14 -5.71 3.43
N PHE A 35 -11.30 -4.88 4.04
CA PHE A 35 -10.96 -5.02 5.44
C PHE A 35 -11.10 -3.71 6.20
N LYS A 36 -10.37 -2.67 5.78
CA LYS A 36 -10.48 -1.35 6.40
C LYS A 36 -9.95 -0.27 5.47
N SER A 37 -10.56 0.90 5.51
CA SER A 37 -10.17 2.03 4.68
C SER A 37 -10.24 3.35 5.44
N ALA A 38 -9.55 4.35 4.89
CA ALA A 38 -9.67 5.76 5.20
C ALA A 38 -9.37 6.58 3.93
N ALA A 39 -9.57 7.89 3.96
CA ALA A 39 -9.43 8.76 2.78
C ALA A 39 -8.05 8.69 2.08
N THR A 40 -6.99 8.29 2.79
CA THR A 40 -5.60 8.25 2.28
C THR A 40 -5.01 6.84 2.23
N TRP A 41 -5.76 5.81 2.65
CA TRP A 41 -5.28 4.44 2.59
C TRP A 41 -6.43 3.42 2.51
N LEU A 42 -6.21 2.32 1.80
CA LEU A 42 -7.19 1.24 1.61
C LEU A 42 -6.50 -0.08 1.89
N SER A 43 -7.00 -0.83 2.87
CA SER A 43 -6.51 -2.16 3.22
C SER A 43 -7.53 -3.23 2.83
N GLY A 44 -7.09 -4.21 2.04
CA GLY A 44 -7.84 -5.42 1.69
C GLY A 44 -7.13 -6.67 2.18
N ILE A 45 -7.90 -7.72 2.44
CA ILE A 45 -7.35 -9.06 2.65
C ILE A 45 -7.27 -9.72 1.28
N VAL A 46 -6.10 -10.27 0.96
CA VAL A 46 -5.91 -11.09 -0.23
C VAL A 46 -5.68 -12.53 0.19
N SER A 47 -6.60 -13.40 -0.19
CA SER A 47 -6.47 -14.84 -0.03
C SER A 47 -5.79 -15.42 -1.25
N VAL A 48 -4.72 -16.18 -1.03
CA VAL A 48 -3.88 -16.77 -2.07
C VAL A 48 -4.08 -18.28 -2.07
N HIS A 49 -4.29 -18.84 -3.26
CA HIS A 49 -4.34 -20.27 -3.51
C HIS A 49 -3.15 -20.64 -4.40
N THR A 50 -2.16 -21.34 -3.84
CA THR A 50 -0.97 -21.73 -4.60
C THR A 50 -1.26 -22.95 -5.48
N THR A 51 -0.44 -23.16 -6.49
CA THR A 51 -0.51 -24.35 -7.36
C THR A 51 -0.33 -25.67 -6.59
N ASN A 52 0.29 -25.60 -5.41
CA ASN A 52 0.56 -26.76 -4.57
C ASN A 52 -0.58 -27.04 -3.59
N GLY A 53 -1.66 -26.24 -3.63
CA GLY A 53 -2.83 -26.37 -2.78
C GLY A 53 -2.74 -25.59 -1.46
N ASP A 54 -1.61 -24.93 -1.18
CA ASP A 54 -1.46 -24.10 0.01
C ASP A 54 -2.37 -22.88 -0.08
N LYS A 55 -2.87 -22.47 1.10
CA LYS A 55 -3.67 -21.25 1.25
C LYS A 55 -3.06 -20.37 2.32
N PHE A 56 -2.93 -19.09 2.01
CA PHE A 56 -2.56 -18.09 3.01
C PHE A 56 -3.23 -16.76 2.69
N GLU A 57 -3.35 -15.94 3.72
CA GLU A 57 -3.86 -14.58 3.61
C GLU A 57 -2.72 -13.59 3.77
N LEU A 58 -2.81 -12.47 3.07
CA LEU A 58 -1.99 -11.30 3.31
C LEU A 58 -2.85 -10.05 3.42
N LEU A 59 -2.41 -9.12 4.26
CA LEU A 59 -2.95 -7.78 4.30
C LEU A 59 -2.27 -6.94 3.24
N VAL A 60 -3.02 -6.39 2.29
CA VAL A 60 -2.50 -5.46 1.28
C VAL A 60 -3.05 -4.07 1.55
N THR A 61 -2.19 -3.06 1.66
CA THR A 61 -2.59 -1.68 1.91
C THR A 61 -2.07 -0.74 0.82
N ASN A 62 -3.00 -0.04 0.15
CA ASN A 62 -2.73 1.03 -0.81
C ASN A 62 -2.62 2.33 -0.04
N LEU A 63 -1.63 3.15 -0.32
CA LEU A 63 -1.40 4.43 0.33
C LEU A 63 -1.39 5.56 -0.69
N HIS A 64 -2.01 6.67 -0.32
CA HIS A 64 -1.83 7.95 -0.98
C HIS A 64 -1.77 9.06 0.07
N PHE A 65 -0.57 9.33 0.57
CA PHE A 65 -0.38 10.37 1.57
C PHE A 65 -0.38 11.75 0.93
N PRO A 66 -1.00 12.77 1.58
CA PRO A 66 -0.83 14.16 1.19
C PRO A 66 0.66 14.55 1.15
N SER A 67 1.02 15.47 0.25
CA SER A 67 2.40 15.89 0.05
C SER A 67 3.07 16.34 1.34
N GLU A 68 2.44 17.25 2.09
CA GLU A 68 2.95 17.85 3.32
C GLU A 68 1.82 18.32 4.28
N GLY A 69 2.23 18.87 5.43
CA GLY A 69 1.33 19.57 6.36
C GLY A 69 0.55 18.69 7.34
N ILE A 70 -0.47 19.28 7.97
CA ILE A 70 -1.28 18.64 9.03
C ILE A 70 -2.00 17.39 8.52
N ARG A 71 -2.50 17.42 7.28
CA ARG A 71 -3.21 16.28 6.67
C ARG A 71 -2.31 15.05 6.56
N LYS A 72 -1.06 15.23 6.11
CA LYS A 72 -0.06 14.14 6.07
C LYS A 72 0.22 13.56 7.45
N LYS A 73 0.43 14.43 8.45
CA LYS A 73 0.70 13.98 9.83
C LYS A 73 -0.48 13.16 10.39
N ARG A 74 -1.72 13.57 10.13
CA ARG A 74 -2.93 12.83 10.54
C ARG A 74 -3.03 11.47 9.86
N ALA A 75 -2.86 11.43 8.53
CA ALA A 75 -2.88 10.18 7.76
C ALA A 75 -1.84 9.17 8.27
N ILE A 76 -0.61 9.64 8.55
CA ILE A 76 0.46 8.81 9.12
C ILE A 76 0.07 8.29 10.50
N SER A 77 -0.41 9.16 11.40
CA SER A 77 -0.79 8.77 12.76
C SER A 77 -1.91 7.73 12.76
N GLU A 78 -2.94 7.96 11.96
CA GLU A 78 -4.08 7.05 11.84
C GLU A 78 -3.64 5.67 11.34
N LEU A 79 -2.78 5.62 10.32
CA LEU A 79 -2.28 4.34 9.82
C LEU A 79 -1.42 3.62 10.86
N LEU A 80 -0.53 4.34 11.57
CA LEU A 80 0.28 3.78 12.65
C LEU A 80 -0.58 3.17 13.76
N ASP A 81 -1.65 3.85 14.15
CA ASP A 81 -2.57 3.36 15.18
C ASP A 81 -3.31 2.09 14.75
N ASN A 82 -3.72 2.02 13.49
CA ASN A 82 -4.35 0.82 12.93
C ASN A 82 -3.37 -0.36 12.84
N TYR A 83 -2.11 -0.10 12.47
CA TYR A 83 -1.10 -1.15 12.32
C TYR A 83 -0.74 -1.87 13.62
N LYS A 84 -0.97 -1.24 14.79
CA LYS A 84 -0.87 -1.90 16.10
C LYS A 84 -1.77 -3.14 16.21
N ASN A 85 -2.94 -3.11 15.56
CA ASN A 85 -3.88 -4.23 15.54
C ASN A 85 -3.67 -5.12 14.32
N PHE A 86 -3.32 -4.53 13.17
CA PHE A 86 -3.10 -5.29 11.94
C PHE A 86 -1.95 -6.27 12.08
N ASN A 87 -0.83 -5.86 12.70
CA ASN A 87 0.32 -6.74 12.94
C ASN A 87 0.02 -7.90 13.89
N LYS A 88 -1.03 -7.81 14.71
CA LYS A 88 -1.46 -8.91 15.58
C LYS A 88 -2.35 -9.90 14.83
N LYS A 89 -3.05 -9.43 13.81
CA LYS A 89 -4.03 -10.21 13.04
C LYS A 89 -3.40 -10.88 11.82
N PHE A 90 -2.43 -10.23 11.19
CA PHE A 90 -1.81 -10.69 9.96
C PHE A 90 -0.31 -10.81 10.13
N GLU A 91 0.24 -11.92 9.68
CA GLU A 91 1.69 -12.14 9.63
C GLU A 91 2.30 -11.59 8.33
N LYS A 92 1.50 -11.63 7.25
CA LYS A 92 1.93 -11.28 5.88
C LYS A 92 1.34 -9.95 5.47
N HIS A 93 2.19 -9.05 5.00
CA HIS A 93 1.82 -7.69 4.65
C HIS A 93 2.43 -7.28 3.32
N ILE A 94 1.67 -6.52 2.54
CA ILE A 94 2.19 -5.70 1.45
C ILE A 94 1.68 -4.27 1.67
N LEU A 95 2.59 -3.31 1.63
CA LEU A 95 2.33 -1.88 1.74
C LEU A 95 2.84 -1.19 0.49
N LEU A 96 1.97 -0.52 -0.26
CA LEU A 96 2.34 0.08 -1.53
C LEU A 96 1.59 1.38 -1.81
N GLY A 97 2.12 2.19 -2.72
CA GLY A 97 1.46 3.40 -3.22
C GLY A 97 2.33 4.64 -3.07
N ASP A 98 1.70 5.81 -3.10
CA ASP A 98 2.35 7.12 -3.01
C ASP A 98 2.48 7.56 -1.54
N TYR A 99 3.70 7.46 -1.00
CA TYR A 99 4.00 7.88 0.37
C TYR A 99 4.22 9.40 0.46
N ASN A 100 4.45 10.08 -0.67
CA ASN A 100 4.99 11.43 -0.69
C ASN A 100 6.25 11.61 0.18
N MET A 101 7.05 10.55 0.35
CA MET A 101 8.29 10.51 1.15
C MET A 101 9.42 10.00 0.28
N ASP A 102 10.64 10.50 0.47
CA ASP A 102 11.82 9.85 -0.12
C ASP A 102 12.12 8.50 0.57
N THR A 103 12.97 7.69 -0.05
CA THR A 103 13.32 6.34 0.46
C THR A 103 13.84 6.35 1.90
N PRO A 104 14.73 7.26 2.34
CA PRO A 104 15.15 7.32 3.74
C PRO A 104 13.99 7.62 4.70
N THR A 105 13.09 8.54 4.33
CA THR A 105 11.95 8.93 5.17
C THR A 105 10.90 7.83 5.23
N SER A 106 10.59 7.18 4.10
CA SER A 106 9.66 6.05 4.06
C SER A 106 10.20 4.88 4.88
N LYS A 107 11.49 4.53 4.80
CA LYS A 107 12.11 3.50 5.66
C LYS A 107 11.94 3.81 7.16
N LYS A 108 12.19 5.05 7.59
CA LYS A 108 11.97 5.47 8.98
C LYS A 108 10.50 5.37 9.40
N PHE A 109 9.58 5.68 8.49
CA PHE A 109 8.15 5.51 8.72
C PHE A 109 7.77 4.03 8.88
N LEU A 110 8.26 3.14 8.01
CA LEU A 110 8.00 1.70 8.09
C LEU A 110 8.50 1.06 9.39
N ILE A 111 9.66 1.49 9.91
CA ILE A 111 10.15 1.03 11.22
C ILE A 111 9.13 1.28 12.34
N LYS A 112 8.35 2.38 12.26
CA LYS A 112 7.31 2.69 13.24
C LYS A 112 6.06 1.82 13.08
N LEU A 113 5.82 1.29 11.89
CA LEU A 113 4.70 0.38 11.65
C LEU A 113 4.95 -1.00 12.26
N GLY A 114 6.21 -1.40 12.47
CA GLY A 114 6.57 -2.67 13.11
C GLY A 114 7.83 -3.29 12.50
N THR A 115 8.28 -4.41 13.08
CA THR A 115 9.47 -5.12 12.62
C THR A 115 9.14 -6.12 11.51
N GLY A 116 9.97 -6.17 10.47
CA GLY A 116 9.89 -7.21 9.43
C GLY A 116 9.60 -6.70 8.02
N PHE A 117 9.31 -5.41 7.84
CA PHE A 117 9.15 -4.83 6.50
C PHE A 117 10.47 -4.72 5.76
N GLN A 118 10.51 -5.33 4.58
CA GLN A 118 11.55 -5.21 3.58
C GLN A 118 11.09 -4.25 2.49
N HIS A 119 12.03 -3.46 1.97
CA HIS A 119 11.76 -2.54 0.86
C HIS A 119 12.11 -3.24 -0.45
N GLU A 120 11.15 -3.30 -1.38
CA GLU A 120 11.43 -3.82 -2.71
C GLU A 120 12.43 -2.92 -3.44
N LYS A 121 13.33 -3.55 -4.21
CA LYS A 121 14.34 -2.78 -4.93
C LYS A 121 13.67 -2.16 -6.15
N VAL A 122 13.52 -0.83 -6.12
CA VAL A 122 13.08 -0.11 -7.30
C VAL A 122 14.23 -0.08 -8.31
N THR A 123 14.02 -0.69 -9.47
CA THR A 123 14.89 -0.59 -10.63
C THR A 123 14.36 0.49 -11.57
N ASN A 124 15.25 1.22 -12.24
CA ASN A 124 14.86 2.29 -13.15
C ASN A 124 14.05 1.71 -14.32
N SER A 125 12.73 1.87 -14.26
CA SER A 125 11.83 1.61 -15.38
C SER A 125 11.74 2.85 -16.27
N THR A 126 11.35 2.64 -17.54
CA THR A 126 11.26 3.63 -18.63
C THR A 126 10.26 4.77 -18.41
N GLY A 127 9.73 4.95 -17.19
CA GLY A 127 8.81 6.02 -16.79
C GLY A 127 9.21 6.78 -15.52
N SER A 128 10.44 6.58 -15.04
CA SER A 128 10.96 7.28 -13.86
C SER A 128 10.98 8.79 -14.09
N ARG A 129 10.57 9.59 -13.09
CA ARG A 129 10.58 11.06 -13.23
C ARG A 129 12.02 11.58 -13.22
N TYR A 130 12.60 11.74 -14.40
CA TYR A 130 13.91 12.34 -14.59
C TYR A 130 13.81 13.86 -14.52
N ASN A 131 14.62 14.49 -13.67
CA ASN A 131 14.87 15.92 -13.69
C ASN A 131 16.32 16.15 -14.12
N LYS A 132 16.55 16.69 -15.33
CA LYS A 132 17.88 17.03 -15.87
C LYS A 132 18.92 15.90 -15.69
N ASN A 133 18.57 14.69 -16.12
CA ASN A 133 19.38 13.46 -16.04
C ASN A 133 19.61 12.89 -14.62
N THR A 134 18.99 13.47 -13.60
CA THR A 134 18.93 12.90 -12.25
C THR A 134 17.56 12.28 -12.01
N VAL A 135 17.52 11.11 -11.39
CA VAL A 135 16.25 10.52 -10.93
C VAL A 135 15.73 11.44 -9.82
N GLY A 136 14.51 11.96 -10.01
CA GLY A 136 13.85 12.81 -9.02
C GLY A 136 13.50 12.05 -7.74
N ARG A 137 12.88 12.74 -6.78
CA ARG A 137 12.45 12.14 -5.51
C ARG A 137 11.48 10.97 -5.76
N MET A 138 11.89 9.76 -5.40
CA MET A 138 11.04 8.57 -5.42
C MET A 138 10.06 8.61 -4.26
N ILE A 139 8.76 8.65 -4.59
CA ILE A 139 7.67 8.78 -3.61
C ILE A 139 6.74 7.57 -3.59
N ASP A 140 6.72 6.81 -4.68
CA ASP A 140 6.06 5.51 -4.77
C ASP A 140 7.00 4.45 -4.21
N HIS A 141 6.51 3.67 -3.24
CA HIS A 141 7.30 2.59 -2.63
C HIS A 141 6.47 1.32 -2.52
N LEU A 142 7.16 0.17 -2.48
CA LEU A 142 6.57 -1.12 -2.16
C LEU A 142 7.37 -1.74 -1.02
N TYR A 143 6.66 -2.14 0.02
CA TYR A 143 7.18 -2.85 1.18
C TYR A 143 6.41 -4.13 1.42
N TYR A 144 7.08 -5.14 1.94
CA TYR A 144 6.45 -6.40 2.30
C TYR A 144 7.04 -6.98 3.58
N ALA A 145 6.25 -7.77 4.30
CA ALA A 145 6.68 -8.48 5.51
C ALA A 145 6.05 -9.88 5.54
N GLY A 146 6.75 -10.86 6.11
CA GLY A 146 6.24 -12.23 6.27
C GLY A 146 6.14 -13.05 4.97
N LEU A 147 6.61 -12.52 3.85
CA LEU A 147 6.75 -13.23 2.58
C LEU A 147 8.20 -13.72 2.45
N SER A 148 8.39 -15.02 2.26
CA SER A 148 9.68 -15.72 2.14
C SER A 148 9.73 -16.54 0.87
#